data_AF-A0A820N8X1-F1
#
_entry.id   AF-A0A820N8X1-F1
#
_cell.length_a   1.000
_cell.length_b   1.000
_cell.length_c   1.000
_cell.angle_alpha   90.00
_cell.angle_beta   90.00
_cell.angle_gamma   90.00
#
_symmetry.space_group_name_H-M   'P 1'
#
loop_
_entity.id
_entity.type
_entity.pdbx_description
1 polymer ?
#
loop_
_entity_poly.entity_id
_entity_poly.type
_entity_poly.pdbx_seq_one_letter_code
_entity_poly.pdbx_strand_id
1 'polypeptide(L)'
;MTFLRRFSFSSVSFNFLIAAFVVEWAILVHGYVFEWNTITKSFPVTVKILLQADFICASVLISFGAVLGKTNPAQLVVLALIEVVIQVWNEYIGTVLFCVYDAGESIFVHVFGAYFGLAVSYA
;
A
#
# COMPACT_ATOMS: atom_id res chain seq x y z
N MET A 1 -10.10 -0.96 12.38
CA MET A 1 -11.04 -2.02 11.95
C MET A 1 -11.58 -2.88 13.12
N THR A 2 -11.87 -2.29 14.29
CA THR A 2 -12.17 -3.02 15.55
C THR A 2 -13.64 -3.41 15.76
N PHE A 3 -14.50 -3.24 14.75
CA PHE A 3 -15.95 -3.48 14.87
C PHE A 3 -16.33 -4.96 15.00
N LEU A 4 -15.45 -5.89 14.61
CA LEU A 4 -15.67 -7.32 14.73
C LEU A 4 -15.55 -7.79 16.19
N ARG A 5 -16.68 -8.18 16.79
CA ARG A 5 -16.82 -8.54 18.22
C ARG A 5 -15.75 -9.50 18.75
N ARG A 6 -15.34 -10.50 17.96
CA ARG A 6 -14.36 -11.53 18.35
C ARG A 6 -13.02 -11.44 17.61
N PHE A 7 -12.79 -10.36 16.85
CA PHE A 7 -11.56 -10.17 16.06
C PHE A 7 -10.92 -8.78 16.30
N SER A 8 -11.40 -8.02 17.28
CA SER A 8 -10.94 -6.64 17.52
C SER A 8 -9.44 -6.54 17.84
N PHE A 9 -8.91 -7.40 18.73
CA PHE A 9 -7.47 -7.40 19.06
C PHE A 9 -6.61 -7.81 17.86
N SER A 10 -6.97 -8.89 17.17
CA SER A 10 -6.28 -9.29 15.94
C SER A 10 -6.32 -8.19 14.88
N SER A 11 -7.46 -7.50 14.73
CA SER A 11 -7.57 -6.39 13.78
C SER A 11 -6.59 -5.26 14.07
N VAL A 12 -6.51 -4.77 15.31
CA VAL A 12 -5.58 -3.67 15.63
C VAL A 12 -4.12 -4.12 15.54
N SER A 13 -3.79 -5.33 16.03
CA SER A 13 -2.43 -5.86 15.97
C SER A 13 -1.97 -6.12 14.54
N PHE A 14 -2.83 -6.67 13.68
CA PHE A 14 -2.48 -6.94 12.29
C PHE A 14 -2.37 -5.64 11.49
N ASN A 15 -3.25 -4.66 11.76
CA ASN A 15 -3.14 -3.34 11.16
C ASN A 15 -1.80 -2.67 11.50
N PHE A 16 -1.38 -2.74 12.77
CA PHE A 16 -0.10 -2.17 13.20
C PHE A 16 1.10 -2.89 12.57
N LEU A 17 1.09 -4.23 12.56
CA LEU A 17 2.13 -5.04 11.94
C LEU A 17 2.28 -4.73 10.44
N ILE A 18 1.17 -4.74 9.71
CA ILE A 18 1.17 -4.50 8.26
C ILE A 18 1.59 -3.07 7.97
N ALA A 19 1.09 -2.09 8.73
CA ALA A 19 1.47 -0.69 8.51
C ALA A 19 2.98 -0.47 8.68
N ALA A 20 3.58 -1.03 9.74
CA ALA A 20 5.02 -0.93 9.95
C ALA A 20 5.81 -1.54 8.77
N PHE A 21 5.42 -2.74 8.33
CA PHE A 21 6.04 -3.40 7.20
C PHE A 21 5.86 -2.63 5.88
N VAL A 22 4.64 -2.17 5.59
CA VAL A 22 4.30 -1.52 4.32
C VAL A 22 4.99 -0.17 4.21
N VAL A 23 5.10 0.62 5.28
CA VAL A 23 5.80 1.91 5.21
C VAL A 23 7.26 1.71 4.79
N GLU A 24 7.97 0.75 5.41
CA GLU A 24 9.35 0.44 5.03
C GLU A 24 9.45 -0.07 3.59
N TRP A 25 8.56 -0.97 3.19
CA TRP A 25 8.55 -1.53 1.84
C TRP A 25 8.21 -0.48 0.77
N ALA A 26 7.22 0.37 1.04
CA ALA A 26 6.78 1.42 0.13
C ALA A 26 7.85 2.50 -0.07
N ILE A 27 8.61 2.89 0.97
CA ILE A 27 9.74 3.81 0.83
C ILE A 27 10.76 3.25 -0.17
N LEU A 28 11.06 1.95 -0.09
CA LEU A 28 11.99 1.32 -1.02
C LEU A 28 11.42 1.32 -2.44
N VAL A 29 10.23 0.75 -2.65
CA VAL A 29 9.65 0.60 -4.00
C VAL A 29 9.40 1.95 -4.66
N HIS A 30 8.74 2.89 -3.96
CA HIS A 30 8.50 4.23 -4.48
C HIS A 30 9.82 4.97 -4.73
N GLY A 31 10.80 4.83 -3.83
CA GLY A 31 12.13 5.43 -3.99
C GLY A 31 12.86 4.96 -5.24
N TYR A 32 12.81 3.65 -5.53
CA TYR A 32 13.40 3.10 -6.76
C TYR A 32 12.65 3.52 -8.03
N VAL A 33 11.33 3.68 -7.98
CA VAL A 33 10.52 3.95 -9.18
C VAL A 33 10.51 5.45 -9.53
N PHE A 34 10.32 6.33 -8.54
CA PHE A 34 10.12 7.76 -8.78
C PHE A 34 11.36 8.62 -8.56
N GLU A 35 12.22 8.27 -7.60
CA GLU A 35 13.25 9.18 -7.06
C GLU A 35 14.68 8.64 -7.26
N TRP A 36 14.85 7.60 -8.08
CA TRP A 36 16.15 6.94 -8.28
C TRP A 36 17.14 7.84 -9.02
N ASN A 37 18.29 8.09 -8.36
CA ASN A 37 19.39 8.81 -8.98
C ASN A 37 20.42 7.83 -9.56
N THR A 38 20.59 7.88 -10.87
CA THR A 38 21.52 6.99 -11.61
C THR A 38 22.99 7.24 -11.32
N ILE A 39 23.36 8.45 -10.89
CA ILE A 39 24.75 8.84 -10.59
C ILE A 39 25.14 8.37 -9.20
N THR A 40 24.34 8.72 -8.18
CA THR A 40 24.63 8.36 -6.78
C THR A 40 24.22 6.93 -6.44
N LYS A 41 23.44 6.27 -7.31
CA LYS A 41 22.84 4.95 -7.09
C LYS A 41 22.06 4.89 -5.77
N SER A 42 21.32 5.95 -5.50
CA SER A 42 20.54 6.11 -4.27
C SER A 42 19.31 6.98 -4.52
N PHE A 43 18.36 6.95 -3.58
CA PHE A 43 17.25 7.88 -3.52
C PHE A 43 17.20 8.52 -2.11
N PRO A 44 16.87 9.81 -1.99
CA PRO A 44 16.81 10.49 -0.70
C PRO A 44 15.51 10.15 0.04
N VAL A 45 15.63 9.83 1.34
CA VAL A 45 14.46 9.67 2.22
C VAL A 45 14.06 11.03 2.78
N THR A 46 12.99 11.61 2.24
CA THR A 46 12.46 12.93 2.61
C THR A 46 11.07 12.83 3.25
N VAL A 47 10.57 13.90 3.88
CA VAL A 47 9.18 13.91 4.39
C VAL A 47 8.15 13.61 3.29
N LYS A 48 8.43 14.00 2.04
CA LYS A 48 7.56 13.68 0.90
C LYS A 48 7.48 12.18 0.64
N ILE A 49 8.60 11.45 0.69
CA ILE A 49 8.56 9.99 0.47
C ILE A 49 7.85 9.27 1.62
N LEU A 50 7.98 9.78 2.85
CA LEU A 50 7.25 9.24 4.01
C LEU A 50 5.74 9.42 3.84
N LEU A 51 5.32 10.60 3.38
CA LEU A 51 3.91 10.88 3.09
C LEU A 51 3.37 9.95 1.99
N GLN A 52 4.15 9.73 0.93
CA GLN A 52 3.76 8.79 -0.13
C GLN A 52 3.69 7.34 0.36
N ALA A 53 4.63 6.92 1.20
CA ALA A 53 4.59 5.60 1.82
C ALA A 53 3.33 5.40 2.68
N ASP A 54 2.86 6.43 3.38
CA ASP A 54 1.61 6.40 4.14
C ASP A 54 0.37 6.27 3.24
N PHE A 55 0.34 6.92 2.07
CA PHE A 55 -0.75 6.73 1.10
C PHE A 55 -0.79 5.32 0.52
N ILE A 56 0.37 4.76 0.17
CA ILE A 56 0.49 3.36 -0.26
C ILE A 56 0.04 2.42 0.87
N CYS A 57 0.46 2.69 2.11
CA CYS A 57 0.01 1.97 3.29
C CYS A 57 -1.52 2.02 3.46
N ALA A 58 -2.13 3.18 3.24
CA ALA A 58 -3.58 3.32 3.30
C ALA A 58 -4.29 2.39 2.29
N SER A 59 -3.79 2.25 1.06
CA SER A 59 -4.34 1.31 0.07
C SER A 59 -4.30 -0.14 0.58
N VAL A 60 -3.15 -0.58 1.09
CA VAL A 60 -3.01 -1.95 1.62
C VAL A 60 -3.94 -2.18 2.81
N LEU A 61 -4.19 -1.16 3.64
CA LEU A 61 -5.16 -1.25 4.73
C LEU A 61 -6.62 -1.27 4.24
N ILE A 62 -6.93 -0.63 3.11
CA ILE A 62 -8.23 -0.77 2.43
C ILE A 62 -8.38 -2.22 1.92
N SER A 63 -7.37 -2.76 1.25
CA SER A 63 -7.34 -4.15 0.79
C SER A 63 -7.47 -5.16 1.93
N PHE A 64 -6.77 -4.92 3.04
CA PHE A 64 -6.93 -5.70 4.28
C PHE A 64 -8.37 -5.68 4.78
N GLY A 65 -9.07 -4.54 4.66
CA GLY A 65 -10.48 -4.44 5.00
C GLY A 65 -11.37 -5.47 4.28
N ALA A 66 -11.09 -5.78 3.01
CA ALA A 66 -11.84 -6.77 2.22
C ALA A 66 -11.64 -8.22 2.70
N VAL A 67 -10.48 -8.53 3.28
CA VAL A 67 -10.12 -9.87 3.76
C VAL A 67 -10.08 -9.98 5.30
N LEU A 68 -10.58 -8.96 6.00
CA LEU A 68 -10.53 -8.85 7.45
C LEU A 68 -11.20 -10.04 8.13
N GLY A 69 -10.47 -10.70 9.04
CA GLY A 69 -10.97 -11.86 9.79
C GLY A 69 -10.97 -13.17 9.01
N LYS A 70 -10.46 -13.18 7.76
CA LYS A 70 -10.33 -14.37 6.92
C LYS A 70 -8.87 -14.77 6.64
N THR A 71 -7.93 -13.88 6.92
CA THR A 71 -6.50 -14.08 6.66
C THR A 71 -5.65 -14.06 7.93
N ASN A 72 -4.48 -14.70 7.86
CA ASN A 72 -3.46 -14.68 8.89
C ASN A 72 -2.36 -13.63 8.60
N PRO A 73 -1.50 -13.29 9.57
CA PRO A 73 -0.46 -12.27 9.39
C PRO A 73 0.51 -12.55 8.23
N ALA A 74 0.89 -13.81 8.00
CA ALA A 74 1.81 -14.16 6.92
C ALA A 74 1.16 -13.93 5.54
N GLN A 75 -0.11 -14.29 5.37
CA GLN A 75 -0.88 -14.00 4.16
C GLN A 75 -0.99 -12.50 3.91
N LEU A 76 -1.16 -11.70 4.97
CA LEU A 76 -1.23 -10.25 4.86
C LEU A 76 0.11 -9.60 4.48
N VAL A 77 1.23 -10.15 4.96
CA VAL A 77 2.57 -9.71 4.51
C VAL A 77 2.78 -10.05 3.03
N VAL A 78 2.35 -11.24 2.58
CA VAL A 78 2.42 -11.61 1.15
C VAL A 78 1.55 -10.70 0.28
N LEU A 79 0.33 -10.40 0.74
CA LEU A 79 -0.56 -9.44 0.10
C LEU A 79 0.12 -8.07 -0.04
N ALA A 80 0.66 -7.54 1.06
CA ALA A 80 1.36 -6.26 1.09
C ALA A 80 2.60 -6.24 0.17
N LEU A 81 3.39 -7.31 0.16
CA LEU A 81 4.57 -7.43 -0.71
C LEU A 81 4.23 -7.24 -2.19
N ILE A 82 3.13 -7.85 -2.62
CA ILE A 82 2.67 -7.83 -4.01
C ILE A 82 1.94 -6.52 -4.32
N GLU A 83 0.99 -6.13 -3.48
CA GLU A 83 0.14 -4.96 -3.69
C GLU A 83 0.95 -3.68 -3.85
N VAL A 84 1.92 -3.43 -2.97
CA VAL A 84 2.75 -2.22 -2.99
C VAL A 84 3.48 -2.07 -4.32
N VAL A 85 4.05 -3.16 -4.85
CA VAL A 85 4.76 -3.12 -6.13
C VAL A 85 3.81 -2.76 -7.27
N ILE A 86 2.65 -3.41 -7.32
CA ILE A 86 1.65 -3.17 -8.37
C ILE A 86 1.12 -1.74 -8.27
N GLN A 87 0.81 -1.26 -7.06
CA GLN A 87 0.27 0.08 -6.84
C GLN A 87 1.24 1.16 -7.30
N VAL A 88 2.51 1.09 -6.88
CA VAL A 88 3.52 2.10 -7.23
C VAL A 88 3.72 2.17 -8.74
N TRP A 89 3.76 1.03 -9.43
CA TRP A 89 3.85 1.02 -10.90
C TRP A 89 2.57 1.53 -11.57
N ASN A 90 1.40 1.20 -11.04
CA ASN A 90 0.13 1.71 -11.54
C ASN A 90 0.04 3.24 -11.41
N GLU A 91 0.47 3.78 -10.27
CA GLU A 91 0.58 5.22 -10.04
C GLU A 91 1.59 5.86 -10.99
N TYR A 92 2.77 5.25 -11.18
CA TYR A 92 3.76 5.76 -12.13
C TYR A 92 3.21 5.83 -13.55
N ILE A 93 2.54 4.77 -14.02
CA ILE A 93 1.92 4.75 -15.35
C ILE A 93 0.86 5.86 -15.46
N GLY A 94 -0.02 5.98 -14.47
CA GLY A 94 -1.09 6.97 -14.51
C GLY A 94 -0.59 8.42 -14.44
N THR A 95 0.29 8.71 -13.48
CA THR A 95 0.73 10.09 -13.19
C THR A 95 1.85 10.55 -14.13
N VAL A 96 2.81 9.69 -14.47
CA VAL A 96 3.98 10.06 -15.29
C VAL A 96 3.74 9.85 -16.78
N LEU A 97 3.14 8.72 -17.18
CA LEU A 97 2.96 8.41 -18.61
C LEU A 97 1.65 9.01 -19.16
N PHE A 98 0.56 8.93 -18.39
CA PHE A 98 -0.75 9.45 -18.81
C PHE A 98 -1.06 10.86 -18.29
N CYS A 99 -0.19 11.44 -17.48
CA CYS A 99 -0.36 12.78 -16.90
C CYS A 99 -1.70 12.96 -16.15
N VAL A 100 -2.18 11.89 -15.51
CA VAL A 100 -3.41 11.92 -14.70
C VAL A 100 -3.15 12.72 -13.42
N TYR A 101 -4.10 13.57 -13.05
CA TYR A 101 -4.06 14.34 -11.82
C TYR A 101 -5.04 13.76 -10.79
N ASP A 102 -4.52 13.26 -9.67
CA ASP A 102 -5.30 12.63 -8.60
C ASP A 102 -4.80 13.05 -7.21
N ALA A 103 -4.82 14.36 -6.92
CA ALA A 103 -4.26 14.89 -5.67
C ALA A 103 -4.89 14.34 -4.37
N GLY A 104 -6.09 13.76 -4.46
CA GLY A 104 -6.78 13.13 -3.34
C GLY A 104 -6.63 11.62 -3.30
N GLU A 105 -5.83 11.03 -4.20
CA GLU A 105 -5.58 9.59 -4.29
C GLU A 105 -6.85 8.74 -4.42
N SER A 106 -7.88 9.29 -5.06
CA SER A 106 -9.17 8.61 -5.24
C SER A 106 -9.03 7.40 -6.16
N ILE A 107 -8.15 7.48 -7.16
CA ILE A 107 -7.91 6.44 -8.16
C ILE A 107 -6.81 5.49 -7.67
N PHE A 108 -5.63 6.03 -7.34
CA PHE A 108 -4.43 5.21 -7.11
C PHE A 108 -4.32 4.61 -5.71
N VAL A 109 -5.11 5.09 -4.74
CA VAL A 109 -5.20 4.49 -3.39
C VAL A 109 -6.58 3.89 -3.16
N HIS A 110 -7.65 4.69 -3.22
CA HIS A 110 -8.97 4.23 -2.79
C HIS A 110 -9.59 3.20 -3.74
N VAL A 111 -9.72 3.56 -5.02
CA VAL A 111 -10.26 2.65 -6.04
C VAL A 111 -9.33 1.45 -6.21
N PHE A 112 -8.02 1.68 -6.34
CA PHE A 112 -7.04 0.61 -6.47
C PHE A 112 -7.12 -0.40 -5.31
N GLY A 113 -6.97 0.04 -4.06
CA GLY A 113 -7.01 -0.85 -2.89
C GLY A 113 -8.36 -1.54 -2.71
N ALA A 114 -9.46 -0.85 -2.98
CA ALA A 114 -10.79 -1.46 -2.89
C ALA A 114 -10.96 -2.63 -3.88
N TYR A 115 -10.63 -2.42 -5.15
CA TYR A 115 -10.79 -3.47 -6.17
C TYR A 115 -9.71 -4.55 -6.06
N PHE A 116 -8.49 -4.21 -5.65
CA PHE A 116 -7.44 -5.18 -5.37
C PHE A 116 -7.86 -6.11 -4.21
N GLY A 117 -8.28 -5.55 -3.09
CA GLY A 117 -8.79 -6.31 -1.95
C GLY A 117 -10.00 -7.19 -2.30
N LEU A 118 -10.94 -6.68 -3.10
CA LEU A 118 -12.08 -7.47 -3.59
C LEU A 118 -11.63 -8.64 -4.46
N ALA A 119 -10.69 -8.43 -5.39
CA ALA A 119 -10.14 -9.49 -6.23
C ALA A 119 -9.44 -10.57 -5.40
N VAL A 120 -8.66 -10.18 -4.39
CA VAL A 120 -8.04 -11.13 -3.44
C VAL A 120 -9.09 -11.88 -2.64
N SER A 121 -10.17 -11.21 -2.20
CA SER A 121 -11.24 -11.86 -1.42
C SER A 121 -12.10 -12.83 -2.23
N TYR A 122 -12.10 -12.70 -3.56
CA TYR A 122 -12.86 -13.55 -4.47
C TYR A 122 -12.17 -14.90 -4.74
N ALA A 123 -10.84 -14.93 -4.69
CA ALA A 123 -10.02 -16.12 -4.89
C ALA A 123 -10.06 -17.07 -3.67
#